data_AF-A0A9E3M910-F1
#
_entry.id   AF-A0A9E3M910-F1
#
_cell.length_a   1.000
_cell.length_b   1.000
_cell.length_c   1.000
_cell.angle_alpha   90.00
_cell.angle_beta   90.00
_cell.angle_gamma   90.00
#
_symmetry.space_group_name_H-M   'P 1'
#
loop_
_entity.id
_entity.type
_entity.pdbx_description
1 polymer ?
#
loop_
_entity_poly.entity_id
_entity_poly.type
_entity_poly.pdbx_seq_one_letter_code
_entity_poly.pdbx_strand_id
1 'polypeptide(L)'
;MNKKEKLRRAVFSLAICVGIFCAWCCVLLMAGEYNSARHKLDVHKQEVQGWEACRLTKPSYFKSNSEVVSSCLKNFNQAKDNFWLSLPRGQLVGLFALAALGSAVAGGLATWIVVWLGGLTIYKTIRLLALCFRFRSSRQQVNS
;
A
#
# COMPACT_ATOMS: atom_id res chain seq x y z
N MET A 1 23.54 27.93 14.95
CA MET A 1 22.64 27.12 14.10
C MET A 1 21.26 27.76 14.07
N ASN A 2 20.75 28.13 12.88
CA ASN A 2 19.57 28.99 12.74
C ASN A 2 18.25 28.23 12.99
N LYS A 3 17.22 28.85 13.61
CA LYS A 3 15.91 28.20 13.88
C LYS A 3 15.26 27.62 12.62
N LYS A 4 15.44 28.30 11.47
CA LYS A 4 14.97 27.84 10.15
C LYS A 4 15.63 26.53 9.71
N GLU A 5 16.92 26.35 10.00
CA GLU A 5 17.63 25.12 9.65
C GLU A 5 17.23 23.94 10.54
N LYS A 6 16.98 24.18 11.84
CA LYS A 6 16.42 23.16 12.74
C LYS A 6 15.06 22.66 12.24
N LEU A 7 14.17 23.57 11.86
CA LEU A 7 12.84 23.20 11.34
C LEU A 7 12.95 22.43 10.02
N ARG A 8 13.80 22.89 9.10
CA ARG A 8 14.05 22.20 7.82
C ARG A 8 14.57 20.78 8.05
N ARG A 9 15.55 20.62 8.94
CA ARG A 9 16.15 19.31 9.24
C ARG A 9 15.13 18.35 9.90
N ALA A 10 14.26 18.86 10.77
CA ALA A 10 13.19 18.07 11.38
C ALA A 10 12.14 17.61 10.36
N VAL A 11 11.71 18.49 9.44
CA VAL A 11 10.75 18.16 8.37
C VAL A 11 11.34 17.12 7.42
N PHE A 12 12.61 17.26 7.04
CA PHE A 12 13.29 16.25 6.21
C PHE A 12 13.37 14.89 6.91
N SER A 13 13.71 14.87 8.20
CA SER A 13 13.76 13.61 8.97
C SER A 13 12.39 12.94 9.04
N LEU A 14 11.33 13.70 9.28
CA LEU A 14 9.95 13.18 9.29
C LEU A 14 9.53 12.64 7.92
N ALA A 15 9.85 13.35 6.83
CA ALA A 15 9.54 12.91 5.48
C ALA A 15 10.22 11.57 5.14
N ILE A 16 11.48 11.39 5.55
CA ILE A 16 12.20 10.13 5.37
C ILE A 16 11.54 9.01 6.17
N CYS A 17 11.21 9.25 7.45
CA CYS A 17 10.55 8.25 8.29
C CYS A 17 9.20 7.80 7.72
N VAL A 18 8.37 8.75 7.26
CA VAL A 18 7.06 8.46 6.64
C VAL A 18 7.24 7.69 5.33
N GLY A 19 8.21 8.08 4.50
CA GLY A 19 8.52 7.38 3.26
C GLY A 19 8.94 5.93 3.49
N ILE A 20 9.83 5.67 4.46
CA ILE A 20 10.28 4.33 4.83
C ILE A 20 9.11 3.49 5.35
N PHE A 21 8.28 4.06 6.23
CA PHE A 21 7.13 3.35 6.79
C PHE A 21 6.10 2.98 5.71
N CYS A 22 5.80 3.90 4.79
CA CYS A 22 4.91 3.61 3.66
C CYS A 22 5.48 2.54 2.74
N ALA A 23 6.76 2.61 2.38
CA ALA A 23 7.40 1.59 1.56
C ALA A 23 7.34 0.21 2.25
N TRP A 24 7.62 0.15 3.55
CA TRP A 24 7.53 -1.07 4.36
C TRP A 24 6.12 -1.66 4.35
N CYS A 25 5.09 -0.84 4.61
CA CYS A 25 3.69 -1.28 4.59
C CYS A 25 3.28 -1.82 3.21
N CYS A 26 3.69 -1.18 2.12
CA CYS A 26 3.42 -1.67 0.77
C CYS A 26 4.06 -3.03 0.51
N VAL A 27 5.30 -3.23 0.93
CA VAL A 27 5.98 -4.54 0.79
C VAL A 27 5.27 -5.61 1.61
N LEU A 28 4.85 -5.31 2.83
CA LEU A 28 4.11 -6.28 3.66
C LEU A 28 2.77 -6.67 3.05
N LEU A 29 2.00 -5.72 2.51
CA LEU A 29 0.73 -6.01 1.86
C LEU A 29 0.91 -6.90 0.63
N MET A 30 1.86 -6.55 -0.24
CA MET A 30 2.16 -7.33 -1.44
C MET A 30 2.69 -8.74 -1.08
N ALA A 31 3.49 -8.86 -0.02
CA ALA A 31 3.94 -10.16 0.48
C ALA A 31 2.81 -11.00 1.09
N GLY A 32 1.85 -10.36 1.76
CA GLY A 32 0.64 -11.01 2.27
C GLY A 32 -0.22 -11.60 1.16
N GLU A 33 -0.48 -10.83 0.11
CA GLU A 33 -1.21 -11.28 -1.09
C GLU A 33 -0.50 -12.45 -1.78
N TYR A 34 0.83 -12.35 -1.94
CA TYR A 34 1.61 -13.44 -2.51
C TYR A 34 1.51 -14.73 -1.68
N ASN A 35 1.66 -14.64 -0.36
CA ASN A 35 1.57 -15.81 0.54
C ASN A 35 0.15 -16.39 0.55
N SER A 36 -0.88 -15.55 0.52
CA SER A 36 -2.28 -15.97 0.43
C SER A 36 -2.55 -16.74 -0.87
N ALA A 37 -2.09 -16.22 -2.00
CA ALA A 37 -2.19 -16.90 -3.30
C ALA A 37 -1.43 -18.23 -3.28
N ARG A 38 -0.22 -18.26 -2.69
CA ARG A 38 0.59 -19.48 -2.52
C ARG A 38 -0.15 -20.53 -1.70
N HIS A 39 -0.75 -20.13 -0.59
CA HIS A 39 -1.49 -21.04 0.27
C HIS A 39 -2.70 -21.65 -0.45
N LYS A 40 -3.49 -20.84 -1.18
CA LYS A 40 -4.62 -21.35 -1.99
C LYS A 40 -4.17 -22.36 -3.05
N LEU A 41 -3.04 -22.10 -3.69
CA LEU A 41 -2.45 -23.03 -4.66
C LEU A 41 -2.08 -24.35 -3.98
N ASP A 42 -1.43 -24.31 -2.82
CA ASP A 42 -1.00 -25.52 -2.11
C ASP A 42 -2.19 -26.38 -1.65
N VAL A 43 -3.31 -25.76 -1.23
CA VAL A 43 -4.55 -26.49 -0.91
C VAL A 43 -5.09 -27.21 -2.15
N HIS A 44 -5.27 -26.51 -3.27
CA HIS A 44 -5.76 -27.14 -4.50
C HIS A 44 -4.79 -28.18 -5.05
N LYS A 45 -3.48 -27.99 -4.88
CA LYS A 45 -2.47 -28.98 -5.26
C LYS A 45 -2.66 -30.27 -4.48
N GLN A 46 -2.92 -30.18 -3.18
CA GLN A 46 -3.17 -31.34 -2.32
C GLN A 46 -4.47 -32.05 -2.71
N GLU A 47 -5.53 -31.29 -3.04
CA GLU A 47 -6.79 -31.86 -3.55
C GLU A 47 -6.57 -32.63 -4.86
N VAL A 48 -5.87 -32.03 -5.83
CA VAL A 48 -5.55 -32.69 -7.11
C VAL A 48 -4.74 -33.96 -6.88
N GLN A 49 -3.74 -33.94 -5.99
CA GLN A 49 -2.96 -35.13 -5.64
C GLN A 49 -3.82 -36.22 -4.99
N GLY A 50 -4.79 -35.84 -4.14
CA GLY A 50 -5.75 -36.78 -3.55
C GLY A 50 -6.64 -37.44 -4.61
N TRP A 51 -7.09 -36.67 -5.59
CA TRP A 51 -7.86 -37.19 -6.73
C TRP A 51 -7.01 -38.09 -7.64
N GLU A 52 -5.74 -37.77 -7.88
CA GLU A 52 -4.81 -38.64 -8.62
C GLU A 52 -4.55 -39.96 -7.90
N ALA A 53 -4.39 -39.95 -6.57
CA ALA A 53 -4.27 -41.16 -5.77
C ALA A 53 -5.57 -41.99 -5.80
N CYS A 54 -6.73 -41.33 -5.78
CA CYS A 54 -8.04 -41.99 -5.92
C CYS A 54 -8.20 -42.63 -7.31
N ARG A 55 -7.68 -42.01 -8.38
CA ARG A 55 -7.67 -42.57 -9.73
C ARG A 55 -6.93 -43.91 -9.80
N LEU A 56 -5.81 -44.04 -9.07
CA LEU A 56 -4.98 -45.25 -9.06
C LEU A 56 -5.60 -46.37 -8.22
N THR A 57 -6.29 -46.04 -7.13
CA THR A 57 -6.79 -47.02 -6.16
C THR A 57 -8.26 -47.42 -6.39
N LYS A 58 -9.11 -46.48 -6.84
CA LYS A 58 -10.55 -46.67 -7.05
C LYS A 58 -11.04 -45.95 -8.32
N PRO A 59 -10.71 -46.48 -9.51
CA PRO A 59 -10.98 -45.81 -10.79
C PRO A 59 -12.48 -45.63 -11.09
N SER A 60 -13.34 -46.51 -10.61
CA SER A 60 -14.81 -46.40 -10.76
C SER A 60 -15.38 -45.19 -10.03
N TYR A 61 -14.92 -44.94 -8.79
CA TYR A 61 -15.32 -43.78 -7.99
C TYR A 61 -14.75 -42.47 -8.56
N PHE A 62 -13.52 -42.51 -9.10
CA PHE A 62 -12.96 -41.36 -9.79
C PHE A 62 -13.78 -41.00 -11.05
N LYS A 63 -14.19 -42.02 -11.83
CA LYS A 63 -14.98 -41.81 -13.05
C LYS A 63 -16.39 -41.29 -12.76
N SER A 64 -17.00 -41.71 -11.66
CA SER A 64 -18.32 -41.19 -11.24
C SER A 64 -18.28 -39.74 -10.75
N ASN A 65 -17.11 -39.27 -10.28
CA ASN A 65 -16.92 -37.90 -9.78
C ASN A 65 -16.13 -37.03 -10.76
N SER A 66 -16.13 -37.35 -12.05
CA SER A 66 -15.36 -36.65 -13.08
C SER A 66 -15.69 -35.16 -13.16
N GLU A 67 -16.95 -34.77 -12.91
CA GLU A 67 -17.36 -33.36 -12.81
C GLU A 67 -16.65 -32.63 -11.67
N VAL A 68 -16.61 -33.24 -10.47
CA VAL A 68 -15.93 -32.68 -9.30
C VAL A 68 -14.43 -32.57 -9.53
N VAL A 69 -13.82 -33.61 -10.13
CA VAL A 69 -12.40 -33.62 -10.49
C VAL A 69 -12.07 -32.53 -11.50
N SER A 70 -12.89 -32.37 -12.55
CA SER A 70 -12.66 -31.34 -13.57
C SER A 70 -12.81 -29.93 -13.00
N SER A 71 -13.76 -29.72 -12.08
CA SER A 71 -13.92 -28.47 -11.35
C SER A 71 -12.70 -28.18 -10.46
N CYS A 72 -12.21 -29.18 -9.72
CA CYS A 72 -10.99 -29.07 -8.91
C CYS A 72 -9.76 -28.73 -9.76
N LEU A 73 -9.58 -29.39 -10.91
CA LEU A 73 -8.49 -29.09 -11.85
C LEU A 73 -8.60 -27.67 -12.42
N LYS A 74 -9.81 -27.21 -12.73
CA LYS A 74 -10.08 -25.85 -13.19
C LYS A 74 -9.70 -24.82 -12.12
N ASN A 75 -10.11 -25.05 -10.87
CA ASN A 75 -9.78 -24.18 -9.74
C ASN A 75 -8.26 -24.16 -9.47
N PHE A 76 -7.59 -25.31 -9.59
CA PHE A 76 -6.14 -25.39 -9.49
C PHE A 76 -5.43 -24.58 -10.58
N ASN A 77 -5.83 -24.73 -11.84
CA ASN A 77 -5.26 -23.97 -12.96
C ASN A 77 -5.51 -22.48 -12.80
N GLN A 78 -6.72 -22.08 -12.40
CA GLN A 78 -7.03 -20.67 -12.12
C GLN A 78 -6.19 -20.12 -10.95
N ALA A 79 -5.96 -20.92 -9.90
CA ALA A 79 -5.12 -20.52 -8.78
C ALA A 79 -3.65 -20.38 -9.19
N LYS A 80 -3.18 -21.23 -10.11
CA LYS A 80 -1.82 -21.24 -10.67
C LYS A 80 -1.56 -20.06 -11.60
N ASP A 81 -2.54 -19.70 -12.41
CA ASP A 81 -2.44 -18.60 -13.37
C ASP A 81 -2.64 -17.21 -12.72
N ASN A 82 -2.82 -17.14 -11.39
CA ASN A 82 -2.85 -15.88 -10.67
C ASN A 82 -1.58 -15.06 -10.93
N PHE A 83 -1.78 -13.76 -11.15
CA PHE A 83 -0.72 -12.78 -11.41
C PHE A 83 0.51 -12.95 -10.49
N TRP A 84 0.26 -13.03 -9.18
CA TRP A 84 1.29 -13.18 -8.14
C TRP A 84 2.16 -14.44 -8.25
N LEU A 85 1.61 -15.52 -8.78
CA LEU A 85 2.26 -16.83 -8.88
C LEU A 85 2.86 -17.05 -10.27
N SER A 86 2.28 -16.42 -11.29
CA SER A 86 2.74 -16.44 -12.68
C SER A 86 4.03 -15.61 -12.87
N LEU A 87 4.26 -14.61 -12.02
CA LEU A 87 5.46 -13.77 -12.07
C LEU A 87 6.73 -14.55 -11.68
N PRO A 88 7.79 -14.50 -12.51
CA PRO A 88 9.10 -15.03 -12.13
C PRO A 88 9.66 -14.23 -10.94
N ARG A 89 10.36 -14.94 -10.04
CA ARG A 89 10.87 -14.37 -8.77
C ARG A 89 11.65 -13.06 -8.95
N GLY A 90 12.41 -12.94 -10.05
CA GLY A 90 13.15 -11.71 -10.38
C GLY A 90 12.25 -10.51 -10.70
N GLN A 91 11.16 -10.72 -11.45
CA GLN A 91 10.17 -9.67 -11.71
C GLN A 91 9.39 -9.31 -10.45
N LEU A 92 9.12 -10.29 -9.58
CA LEU A 92 8.48 -10.04 -8.29
C LEU A 92 9.32 -9.06 -7.44
N VAL A 93 10.62 -9.34 -7.29
CA VAL A 93 11.56 -8.45 -6.58
C VAL A 93 11.63 -7.07 -7.23
N GLY A 94 11.64 -7.01 -8.57
CA GLY A 94 11.57 -5.75 -9.31
C GLY A 94 10.30 -4.96 -9.02
N LEU A 95 9.14 -5.64 -8.93
CA LEU A 95 7.86 -5.03 -8.61
C LEU A 95 7.85 -4.49 -7.17
N PHE A 96 8.42 -5.23 -6.22
CA PHE A 96 8.58 -4.76 -4.84
C PHE A 96 9.49 -3.53 -4.76
N ALA A 97 10.61 -3.53 -5.49
CA ALA A 97 11.52 -2.38 -5.54
C ALA A 97 10.85 -1.15 -6.16
N LEU A 98 10.12 -1.33 -7.27
CA LEU A 98 9.33 -0.26 -7.91
C LEU A 98 8.23 0.27 -7.00
N ALA A 99 7.50 -0.61 -6.31
CA ALA A 99 6.47 -0.22 -5.35
C ALA A 99 7.08 0.56 -4.18
N ALA A 100 8.21 0.11 -3.64
CA ALA A 100 8.92 0.80 -2.56
C ALA A 100 9.39 2.20 -2.99
N LEU A 101 9.98 2.32 -4.20
CA LEU A 101 10.42 3.61 -4.75
C LEU A 101 9.23 4.54 -5.02
N GLY A 102 8.15 4.04 -5.61
CA GLY A 102 6.92 4.80 -5.86
C GLY A 102 6.31 5.32 -4.56
N SER A 103 6.24 4.48 -3.52
CA SER A 103 5.74 4.86 -2.20
C SER A 103 6.64 5.86 -1.48
N ALA A 104 7.96 5.78 -1.64
CA ALA A 104 8.87 6.77 -1.07
C ALA A 104 8.67 8.16 -1.70
N VAL A 105 8.48 8.22 -3.03
CA VAL A 105 8.17 9.48 -3.74
C VAL A 105 6.81 10.03 -3.33
N ALA A 106 5.79 9.16 -3.26
CA ALA A 106 4.44 9.55 -2.83
C ALA A 106 4.43 10.06 -1.37
N GLY A 107 5.15 9.40 -0.46
CA GLY A 107 5.29 9.84 0.93
C GLY A 107 5.99 11.20 1.04
N GLY A 108 7.04 11.43 0.26
CA GLY A 108 7.70 12.74 0.17
C GLY A 108 6.76 13.85 -0.31
N LEU A 109 6.01 13.60 -1.40
CA LEU A 109 5.00 14.52 -1.93
C LEU A 109 3.89 14.82 -0.91
N ALA A 110 3.38 13.78 -0.22
CA ALA A 110 2.36 13.95 0.81
C ALA A 110 2.84 14.86 1.95
N THR A 111 4.09 14.68 2.38
CA THR A 111 4.70 15.52 3.42
C THR A 111 4.79 16.98 2.96
N TRP A 112 5.14 17.20 1.69
CA TRP A 112 5.22 18.54 1.12
C TRP A 112 3.85 19.23 1.02
N ILE A 113 2.81 18.48 0.64
CA ILE A 113 1.42 18.96 0.60
C ILE A 113 0.96 19.39 2.00
N VAL A 114 1.26 18.59 3.04
CA VAL A 114 0.93 18.91 4.44
C VAL A 114 1.63 20.19 4.90
N VAL A 115 2.92 20.35 4.58
CA VAL A 115 3.68 21.56 4.91
C VAL A 115 3.10 22.79 4.22
N TRP A 116 2.72 22.70 2.94
CA TRP A 116 2.08 23.80 2.21
C TRP A 116 0.72 24.15 2.79
N LEU A 117 -0.15 23.16 3.03
CA LEU A 117 -1.48 23.38 3.62
C LEU A 117 -1.39 23.98 5.04
N GLY A 118 -0.46 23.49 5.86
CA GLY A 118 -0.17 24.04 7.18
C GLY A 118 0.34 25.48 7.12
N GLY A 119 1.26 25.76 6.20
CA GLY A 119 1.78 27.12 5.99
C GLY A 119 0.69 28.09 5.52
N LEU A 120 -0.19 27.66 4.61
CA LEU A 120 -1.27 28.48 4.07
C LEU A 120 -2.35 28.75 5.12
N THR A 121 -2.69 27.78 5.96
CA THR A 121 -3.64 27.95 7.08
C THR A 121 -3.10 28.89 8.14
N ILE A 122 -1.82 28.79 8.51
CA ILE A 122 -1.17 29.72 9.45
C ILE A 122 -1.12 31.13 8.84
N TYR A 123 -0.74 31.27 7.57
CA TYR A 123 -0.71 32.58 6.90
C TYR A 123 -2.11 33.22 6.85
N LYS A 124 -3.14 32.45 6.51
CA LYS A 124 -4.52 32.94 6.44
C LYS A 124 -5.04 33.38 7.81
N THR A 125 -4.74 32.62 8.87
CA THR A 125 -5.12 32.99 10.24
C THR A 125 -4.38 34.22 10.75
N ILE A 126 -3.06 34.34 10.50
CA ILE A 126 -2.28 35.54 10.85
C ILE A 126 -2.82 36.76 10.09
N ARG A 127 -3.11 36.64 8.79
CA ARG A 127 -3.68 37.72 7.98
C ARG A 127 -5.06 38.14 8.50
N LEU A 128 -5.90 37.18 8.89
CA LEU A 128 -7.21 37.45 9.48
C LEU A 128 -7.05 38.21 10.82
N LEU A 129 -6.15 37.74 11.70
CA LEU A 129 -5.81 38.40 12.96
C LEU A 129 -5.30 39.83 12.74
N ALA A 130 -4.38 40.03 11.80
CA ALA A 130 -3.84 41.35 11.46
C ALA A 130 -4.93 42.31 10.94
N LEU A 131 -5.84 41.82 10.10
CA LEU A 131 -7.00 42.60 9.63
C LEU A 131 -7.95 42.95 10.78
N CYS A 132 -8.27 42.00 11.66
CA CYS A 132 -9.09 42.25 12.85
C CYS A 132 -8.45 43.30 13.79
N PHE A 133 -7.14 43.23 14.01
CA PHE A 133 -6.42 44.23 14.80
C PHE A 133 -6.44 45.61 14.15
N ARG A 134 -6.26 45.69 12.82
CA ARG A 134 -6.32 46.96 12.09
C ARG A 134 -7.71 47.60 12.14
N PHE A 135 -8.77 46.81 11.99
CA PHE A 135 -10.15 47.27 12.16
C PHE A 135 -10.46 47.74 13.58
N ARG A 136 -9.89 47.10 14.61
CA ARG A 136 -10.05 47.52 16.01
C ARG A 136 -9.33 48.85 16.29
N SER A 137 -8.13 49.02 15.75
CA SER A 137 -7.36 50.27 15.85
C SER A 137 -8.05 51.44 15.16
N SER A 138 -8.61 51.24 13.95
CA SER A 138 -9.34 52.30 13.25
C SER A 138 -10.65 52.68 13.93
N ARG A 139 -11.29 51.77 14.69
CA ARG A 139 -12.51 52.08 15.45
C ARG A 139 -12.25 52.94 16.70
N GLN A 140 -11.07 52.85 17.32
CA GLN A 140 -10.70 53.73 18.44
C GLN A 140 -10.43 55.18 17.99
N GLN A 141 -9.93 55.37 16.77
CA GLN A 141 -9.57 56.68 16.24
C GLN A 141 -10.77 57.51 15.74
N VAL A 142 -11.93 56.89 15.53
CA VAL A 142 -13.19 57.55 15.12
C VAL A 142 -14.05 57.94 16.34
N ASN A 143 -13.79 57.36 17.51
CA ASN A 143 -14.50 57.61 18.76
C ASN A 143 -13.71 58.51 19.76
N SER A 144 -12.62 59.14 19.31
CA SER A 144 -11.89 60.20 20.05
C SER A 144 -12.10 61.53 19.34
#